data_AF-A0A5J4PIW8-F1
#
_entry.id   AF-A0A5J4PIW8-F1
#
_cell.length_a   1.000
_cell.length_b   1.000
_cell.length_c   1.000
_cell.angle_alpha   90.00
_cell.angle_beta   90.00
_cell.angle_gamma   90.00
#
_symmetry.space_group_name_H-M   'P 1'
#
loop_
_entity.id
_entity.type
_entity.pdbx_description
1 polymer ?
#
loop_
_entity_poly.entity_id
_entity_poly.type
_entity_poly.pdbx_seq_one_letter_code
_entity_poly.pdbx_strand_id
1 'polypeptide(L)'
;MRKYYSTGKNLSEEDWLKLPNTKSKTQIAIRTDIQNSFDKVKEVIQELEFGDGFSFDALNDHLGKSVLDTLNVAFENKIQILLENNQIGSHLYYKGALKSVERFAGNNIQFSSLTVDWLKRYEKHLLSLGNGYTTIGMNCRAIRCMINEARKAGIIKENQYPFGNGKYEIPTGQGRNMALTLQQIKSIVIYSDGRQATEKYRDM
;
A
#
# COMPACT_ATOMS: atom_id res chain seq x y z
N MET A 1 -19.17 26.00 -17.97
CA MET A 1 -17.73 25.69 -18.16
C MET A 1 -17.62 24.25 -18.67
N ARG A 2 -16.75 23.95 -19.64
CA ARG A 2 -16.56 22.57 -20.17
C ARG A 2 -15.16 22.09 -19.76
N LYS A 3 -15.06 20.83 -19.31
CA LYS A 3 -13.80 20.18 -18.92
C LYS A 3 -13.68 18.85 -19.65
N TYR A 4 -12.48 18.54 -20.12
CA TYR A 4 -12.19 17.32 -20.89
C TYR A 4 -11.29 16.40 -20.08
N TYR A 5 -11.61 15.11 -20.08
CA TYR A 5 -10.81 14.05 -19.44
C TYR A 5 -10.21 13.16 -20.54
N SER A 6 -8.90 12.95 -20.50
CA SER A 6 -8.23 12.10 -21.48
C SER A 6 -8.54 10.62 -21.23
N THR A 7 -8.88 9.89 -22.28
CA THR A 7 -9.05 8.42 -22.23
C THR A 7 -7.72 7.67 -22.33
N GLY A 8 -6.59 8.38 -22.53
CA GLY A 8 -5.28 7.79 -22.73
C GLY A 8 -5.11 7.06 -24.07
N LYS A 9 -6.10 7.14 -24.97
CA LYS A 9 -6.05 6.55 -26.31
C LYS A 9 -5.78 7.63 -27.35
N ASN A 10 -4.81 7.39 -28.21
CA ASN A 10 -4.49 8.25 -29.35
C ASN A 10 -4.85 7.52 -30.64
N LEU A 11 -5.62 8.17 -31.49
CA LEU A 11 -6.08 7.64 -32.78
C LEU A 11 -5.85 8.71 -33.85
N SER A 12 -5.53 8.27 -35.07
CA SER A 12 -5.62 9.15 -36.22
C SER A 12 -7.09 9.47 -36.51
N GLU A 13 -7.34 10.59 -37.20
CA GLU A 13 -8.70 10.95 -37.61
C GLU A 13 -9.35 9.86 -38.48
N GLU A 14 -8.55 9.23 -39.35
CA GLU A 14 -9.00 8.13 -40.20
C GLU A 14 -9.40 6.89 -39.38
N ASP A 15 -8.62 6.52 -38.37
CA ASP A 15 -8.93 5.39 -37.48
C ASP A 15 -10.15 5.67 -36.60
N TRP A 16 -10.30 6.92 -36.14
CA TRP A 16 -11.46 7.35 -35.36
C TRP A 16 -12.77 7.22 -36.15
N LEU A 17 -12.77 7.64 -37.42
CA LEU A 17 -13.96 7.54 -38.28
C LEU A 17 -14.35 6.09 -38.57
N LYS A 18 -13.38 5.17 -38.61
CA LYS A 18 -13.62 3.73 -38.84
C LYS A 18 -14.03 2.97 -37.58
N LEU A 19 -13.78 3.52 -36.39
CA LEU A 19 -13.97 2.87 -35.09
C LEU A 19 -15.38 2.26 -34.87
N PRO A 20 -16.49 2.89 -35.29
CA PRO A 20 -17.84 2.34 -35.09
C PRO A 20 -18.09 1.05 -35.87
N ASN A 21 -17.54 0.94 -37.08
CA ASN A 21 -17.85 -0.13 -38.03
C ASN A 21 -16.70 -1.12 -38.23
N THR A 22 -15.59 -0.93 -37.54
CA THR A 22 -14.41 -1.78 -37.67
C THR A 22 -14.63 -3.20 -37.19
N LYS A 23 -14.02 -4.16 -37.91
CA LYS A 23 -13.91 -5.56 -37.51
C LYS A 23 -12.52 -5.90 -36.95
N SER A 24 -11.61 -4.92 -36.90
CA SER A 24 -10.27 -5.10 -36.35
C SER A 24 -10.34 -5.32 -34.84
N LYS A 25 -9.79 -6.44 -34.36
CA LYS A 25 -9.74 -6.76 -32.92
C LYS A 25 -9.11 -5.63 -32.11
N THR A 26 -8.03 -5.03 -32.62
CA THR A 26 -7.32 -3.93 -31.94
C THR A 26 -8.19 -2.69 -31.81
N GLN A 27 -8.88 -2.29 -32.89
CA GLN A 27 -9.75 -1.11 -32.84
C GLN A 27 -11.04 -1.37 -32.03
N ILE A 28 -11.55 -2.60 -32.02
CA ILE A 28 -12.64 -3.01 -31.13
C ILE A 28 -12.20 -2.91 -29.66
N ALA A 29 -10.99 -3.35 -29.31
CA ALA A 29 -10.45 -3.21 -27.96
C ALA A 29 -10.32 -1.73 -27.57
N ILE A 30 -9.81 -0.88 -28.46
CA ILE A 30 -9.73 0.57 -28.22
C ILE A 30 -11.11 1.18 -28.00
N ARG A 31 -12.11 0.82 -28.83
CA ARG A 31 -13.50 1.27 -28.68
C ARG A 31 -14.07 0.84 -27.32
N THR A 32 -13.81 -0.41 -26.93
CA THR A 32 -14.26 -0.96 -25.65
C THR A 32 -13.62 -0.23 -24.47
N ASP A 33 -12.32 0.07 -24.55
CA ASP A 33 -11.60 0.81 -23.51
C ASP A 33 -12.10 2.26 -23.36
N ILE A 34 -12.39 2.94 -24.48
CA ILE A 34 -13.00 4.28 -24.48
C ILE A 34 -14.37 4.22 -23.80
N GLN A 35 -15.20 3.25 -24.17
CA GLN A 35 -16.51 3.06 -23.57
C GLN A 35 -16.42 2.78 -22.07
N ASN A 36 -15.55 1.86 -21.64
CA ASN A 36 -15.31 1.56 -20.23
C ASN A 36 -14.85 2.79 -19.44
N SER A 37 -13.98 3.62 -20.03
CA SER A 37 -13.52 4.86 -19.39
C SER A 37 -14.67 5.85 -19.23
N PHE A 38 -15.54 5.97 -20.24
CA PHE A 38 -16.73 6.80 -20.18
C PHE A 38 -17.72 6.30 -19.12
N ASP A 39 -17.99 4.99 -19.08
CA ASP A 39 -18.95 4.40 -18.15
C ASP A 39 -18.50 4.59 -16.69
N LYS A 40 -17.21 4.41 -16.40
CA LYS A 40 -16.65 4.71 -15.06
C LYS A 40 -16.88 6.17 -14.63
N VAL A 41 -16.59 7.12 -15.52
CA VAL A 41 -16.81 8.55 -15.22
C VAL A 41 -18.30 8.84 -15.04
N LYS A 42 -19.14 8.23 -15.88
CA LYS A 42 -20.60 8.38 -15.82
C LYS A 42 -21.17 7.86 -14.50
N GLU A 43 -20.77 6.69 -14.04
CA GLU A 43 -21.21 6.12 -12.76
C GLU A 43 -20.89 7.07 -11.60
N VAL A 44 -19.65 7.58 -11.55
CA VAL A 44 -19.22 8.56 -10.55
C VAL A 44 -20.06 9.84 -10.59
N ILE A 45 -20.37 10.35 -11.79
CA ILE A 45 -21.21 11.54 -11.94
C ILE A 45 -22.62 11.27 -11.41
N GLN A 46 -23.22 10.14 -11.76
CA GLN A 46 -24.56 9.78 -11.31
C GLN A 46 -24.65 9.69 -9.79
N GLU A 47 -23.63 9.15 -9.13
CA GLU A 47 -23.54 9.12 -7.66
C GLU A 47 -23.46 10.53 -7.06
N LEU A 48 -22.65 11.41 -7.66
CA LEU A 48 -22.47 12.79 -7.17
C LEU A 48 -23.71 13.67 -7.40
N GLU A 49 -24.43 13.44 -8.49
CA GLU A 49 -25.70 14.13 -8.80
C GLU A 49 -26.81 13.73 -7.83
N PHE A 50 -26.88 12.45 -7.42
CA PHE A 50 -27.88 11.99 -6.45
C PHE A 50 -27.72 12.65 -5.06
N GLY A 51 -26.49 13.03 -4.71
CA GLY A 51 -26.17 13.72 -3.46
C GLY A 51 -26.20 15.25 -3.50
N ASP A 52 -26.65 15.85 -4.62
CA ASP A 52 -26.66 17.31 -4.86
C ASP A 52 -25.27 17.98 -4.68
N GLY A 53 -24.20 17.21 -4.93
CA GLY A 53 -22.81 17.56 -4.63
C GLY A 53 -21.89 17.58 -5.84
N PHE A 54 -22.44 17.61 -7.05
CA PHE A 54 -21.62 17.59 -8.26
C PHE A 54 -20.77 18.87 -8.38
N SER A 55 -19.45 18.68 -8.40
CA SER A 55 -18.49 19.68 -8.84
C SER A 55 -17.34 18.99 -9.58
N PHE A 56 -16.62 19.73 -10.43
CA PHE A 56 -15.45 19.17 -11.10
C PHE A 56 -14.34 18.77 -10.13
N ASP A 57 -14.29 19.38 -8.95
CA ASP A 57 -13.35 19.02 -7.88
C ASP A 57 -13.78 17.73 -7.20
N ALA A 58 -15.06 17.56 -6.87
CA ALA A 58 -15.59 16.31 -6.33
C ALA A 58 -15.44 15.14 -7.31
N LEU A 59 -15.64 15.39 -8.61
CA LEU A 59 -15.40 14.41 -9.67
C LEU A 59 -13.92 14.05 -9.77
N ASN A 60 -13.01 15.03 -9.77
CA ASN A 60 -11.58 14.80 -9.75
C ASN A 60 -11.14 13.99 -8.52
N ASP A 61 -11.68 14.31 -7.35
CA ASP A 61 -11.40 13.59 -6.12
C ASP A 61 -11.88 12.14 -6.21
N HIS A 62 -13.06 11.86 -6.79
CA HIS A 62 -13.51 10.49 -7.01
C HIS A 62 -12.71 9.73 -8.06
N LEU A 63 -12.40 10.36 -9.18
CA LEU A 63 -11.55 9.75 -10.21
C LEU A 63 -10.13 9.48 -9.66
N GLY A 64 -9.62 10.38 -8.82
CA GLY A 64 -8.37 10.20 -8.07
C GLY A 64 -8.47 9.13 -6.97
N LYS A 65 -9.63 8.96 -6.33
CA LYS A 65 -9.88 7.89 -5.35
C LYS A 65 -9.81 6.50 -5.99
N SER A 66 -10.17 6.35 -7.28
CA SER A 66 -9.98 5.07 -8.00
C SER A 66 -8.50 4.65 -8.11
N VAL A 67 -7.56 5.59 -8.01
CA VAL A 67 -6.12 5.30 -7.97
C VAL A 67 -5.74 4.54 -6.68
N LEU A 68 -6.56 4.59 -5.63
CA LEU A 68 -6.38 3.81 -4.40
C LEU A 68 -7.31 2.60 -4.33
N ASP A 69 -7.75 2.04 -5.46
CA ASP A 69 -8.67 0.89 -5.45
C ASP A 69 -8.10 -0.33 -4.71
N THR A 70 -6.78 -0.48 -4.69
CA THR A 70 -6.12 -1.63 -4.08
C THR A 70 -5.05 -1.27 -3.07
N LEU A 71 -4.84 -2.20 -2.14
CA LEU A 71 -3.80 -2.13 -1.14
C LEU A 71 -2.42 -1.98 -1.77
N ASN A 72 -2.14 -2.68 -2.87
CA ASN A 72 -0.86 -2.61 -3.58
C ASN A 72 -0.58 -1.18 -4.07
N VAL A 73 -1.53 -0.56 -4.77
CA VAL A 73 -1.35 0.80 -5.30
C VAL A 73 -1.25 1.82 -4.16
N ALA A 74 -1.99 1.63 -3.06
CA ALA A 74 -1.83 2.47 -1.88
C ALA A 74 -0.41 2.40 -1.29
N PHE A 75 0.16 1.20 -1.21
CA PHE A 75 1.56 1.03 -0.80
C PHE A 75 2.52 1.70 -1.78
N GLU A 76 2.36 1.52 -3.09
CA GLU A 76 3.22 2.12 -4.12
C GLU A 76 3.21 3.65 -4.02
N ASN A 77 2.03 4.25 -3.92
CA ASN A 77 1.87 5.70 -3.73
C ASN A 77 2.57 6.17 -2.44
N LYS A 78 2.38 5.43 -1.33
CA LYS A 78 3.05 5.76 -0.06
C LYS A 78 4.57 5.70 -0.19
N ILE A 79 5.08 4.67 -0.84
CA ILE A 79 6.50 4.43 -1.08
C ILE A 79 7.10 5.55 -1.94
N GLN A 80 6.37 6.01 -2.96
CA GLN A 80 6.79 7.10 -3.85
C GLN A 80 6.86 8.44 -3.09
N ILE A 81 5.80 8.78 -2.33
CA ILE A 81 5.78 10.01 -1.50
C ILE A 81 6.95 10.02 -0.50
N LEU A 82 7.24 8.89 0.14
CA LEU A 82 8.36 8.80 1.09
C LEU A 82 9.72 8.95 0.40
N LEU A 83 9.85 8.49 -0.84
CA LEU A 83 11.07 8.63 -1.62
C LEU A 83 11.32 10.09 -2.02
N GLU A 84 10.27 10.77 -2.50
CA GLU A 84 10.31 12.20 -2.83
C GLU A 84 10.67 13.06 -1.61
N ASN A 85 10.21 12.65 -0.42
CA ASN A 85 10.51 13.32 0.83
C ASN A 85 11.86 12.89 1.47
N ASN A 86 12.69 12.11 0.77
CA ASN A 86 13.99 11.58 1.26
C ASN A 86 13.88 10.77 2.57
N GLN A 87 12.74 10.17 2.86
CA GLN A 87 12.50 9.37 4.07
C GLN A 87 12.87 7.90 3.83
N ILE A 88 14.15 7.64 3.57
CA ILE A 88 14.65 6.36 3.05
C ILE A 88 14.33 5.17 3.97
N GLY A 89 14.50 5.31 5.28
CA GLY A 89 14.19 4.24 6.25
C GLY A 89 12.71 3.83 6.21
N SER A 90 11.81 4.83 6.19
CA SER A 90 10.37 4.61 6.06
C SER A 90 10.02 3.98 4.72
N HIS A 91 10.60 4.46 3.62
CA HIS A 91 10.40 3.89 2.29
C HIS A 91 10.74 2.38 2.25
N LEU A 92 11.91 1.99 2.80
CA LEU A 92 12.33 0.58 2.82
C LEU A 92 11.38 -0.29 3.64
N TYR A 93 10.88 0.23 4.76
CA TYR A 93 9.89 -0.45 5.59
C TYR A 93 8.59 -0.73 4.83
N TYR A 94 7.97 0.27 4.20
CA TYR A 94 6.74 0.07 3.43
C TYR A 94 6.96 -0.82 2.21
N LYS A 95 8.12 -0.72 1.55
CA LYS A 95 8.50 -1.60 0.43
C LYS A 95 8.65 -3.07 0.87
N GLY A 96 9.22 -3.31 2.05
CA GLY A 96 9.30 -4.65 2.64
C GLY A 96 7.92 -5.22 2.95
N ALA A 97 7.04 -4.40 3.55
CA ALA A 97 5.66 -4.80 3.85
C ALA A 97 4.87 -5.12 2.58
N LEU A 98 4.96 -4.29 1.53
CA LEU A 98 4.34 -4.56 0.23
C LEU A 98 4.75 -5.91 -0.34
N LYS A 99 6.06 -6.18 -0.43
CA LYS A 99 6.57 -7.48 -0.91
C LYS A 99 6.07 -8.65 -0.08
N SER A 100 5.94 -8.47 1.23
CA SER A 100 5.41 -9.52 2.11
C SER A 100 3.94 -9.80 1.83
N VAL A 101 3.14 -8.76 1.58
CA VAL A 101 1.73 -8.87 1.21
C VAL A 101 1.57 -9.52 -0.16
N GLU A 102 2.36 -9.12 -1.15
CA GLU A 102 2.35 -9.69 -2.51
C GLU A 102 2.68 -11.18 -2.52
N ARG A 103 3.63 -11.62 -1.69
CA ARG A 103 3.95 -13.05 -1.54
C ARG A 103 2.79 -13.86 -0.98
N PHE A 104 1.93 -13.24 -0.18
CA PHE A 104 0.79 -13.92 0.44
C PHE A 104 -0.44 -13.96 -0.46
N ALA A 105 -0.82 -12.81 -1.04
CA ALA A 105 -2.11 -12.62 -1.70
C ALA A 105 -1.99 -12.09 -3.15
N GLY A 106 -0.78 -11.91 -3.66
CA GLY A 106 -0.53 -11.41 -5.00
C GLY A 106 -0.76 -9.92 -5.16
N ASN A 107 -1.09 -9.52 -6.38
CA ASN A 107 -1.35 -8.14 -6.75
C ASN A 107 -2.86 -7.86 -6.77
N ASN A 108 -3.22 -6.57 -6.82
CA ASN A 108 -4.61 -6.11 -6.98
C ASN A 108 -5.53 -6.49 -5.79
N ILE A 109 -5.02 -6.39 -4.57
CA ILE A 109 -5.77 -6.72 -3.35
C ILE A 109 -6.76 -5.59 -3.04
N GLN A 110 -8.05 -5.85 -3.23
CA GLN A 110 -9.12 -4.90 -2.96
C GLN A 110 -9.25 -4.60 -1.47
N PHE A 111 -9.46 -3.33 -1.10
CA PHE A 111 -9.62 -2.94 0.31
C PHE A 111 -10.82 -3.63 0.99
N SER A 112 -11.89 -3.90 0.24
CA SER A 112 -13.07 -4.64 0.71
C SER A 112 -12.77 -6.08 1.13
N SER A 113 -11.67 -6.68 0.62
CA SER A 113 -11.26 -8.04 0.96
C SER A 113 -10.46 -8.14 2.27
N LEU A 114 -9.99 -7.00 2.81
CA LEU A 114 -9.16 -6.93 4.01
C LEU A 114 -10.00 -7.05 5.28
N THR A 115 -10.55 -8.24 5.49
CA THR A 115 -11.35 -8.58 6.66
C THR A 115 -10.47 -9.02 7.85
N VAL A 116 -11.08 -9.15 9.03
CA VAL A 116 -10.42 -9.72 10.22
C VAL A 116 -9.88 -11.12 9.93
N ASP A 117 -10.61 -11.94 9.19
CA ASP A 117 -10.16 -13.28 8.78
C ASP A 117 -8.94 -13.23 7.85
N TRP A 118 -8.95 -12.33 6.87
CA TRP A 118 -7.81 -12.14 5.97
C TRP A 118 -6.54 -11.80 6.76
N LEU A 119 -6.63 -10.89 7.74
CA LEU A 119 -5.50 -10.50 8.59
C LEU A 119 -4.98 -11.66 9.43
N LYS A 120 -5.87 -12.49 10.00
CA LYS A 120 -5.48 -13.70 10.74
C LYS A 120 -4.79 -14.73 9.86
N ARG A 121 -5.25 -14.91 8.61
CA ARG A 121 -4.60 -15.80 7.63
C ARG A 121 -3.22 -15.28 7.23
N TYR A 122 -3.09 -13.97 7.02
CA TYR A 122 -1.81 -13.33 6.74
C TYR A 122 -0.81 -13.51 7.90
N GLU A 123 -1.24 -13.27 9.14
CA GLU A 123 -0.43 -13.53 10.34
C GLU A 123 0.04 -14.99 10.40
N LYS A 124 -0.87 -15.95 10.25
CA LYS A 124 -0.54 -17.37 10.26
C LYS A 124 0.44 -17.75 9.15
N HIS A 125 0.30 -17.16 7.96
CA HIS A 125 1.25 -17.35 6.88
C HIS A 125 2.65 -16.85 7.26
N LEU A 126 2.77 -15.65 7.83
CA LEU A 126 4.07 -15.13 8.26
C LEU A 126 4.71 -15.96 9.37
N LEU A 127 3.91 -16.47 10.32
CA LEU A 127 4.37 -17.42 11.34
C LEU A 127 4.91 -18.71 10.69
N SER A 128 4.22 -19.24 9.68
CA SER A 128 4.66 -20.44 8.96
C SER A 128 6.00 -20.25 8.22
N LEU A 129 6.31 -19.00 7.84
CA LEU A 129 7.60 -18.62 7.26
C LEU A 129 8.68 -18.36 8.32
N GLY A 130 8.40 -18.57 9.60
CA GLY A 130 9.35 -18.37 10.70
C GLY A 130 9.52 -16.91 11.15
N ASN A 131 8.63 -16.00 10.74
CA ASN A 131 8.70 -14.61 11.19
C ASN A 131 8.28 -14.48 12.66
N GLY A 132 9.03 -13.70 13.44
CA GLY A 132 8.64 -13.35 14.81
C GLY A 132 7.51 -12.31 14.84
N TYR A 133 6.80 -12.24 15.98
CA TYR A 133 5.69 -11.31 16.19
C TYR A 133 6.06 -9.83 16.01
N THR A 134 7.32 -9.44 16.21
CA THR A 134 7.79 -8.08 15.90
C THR A 134 7.63 -7.76 14.42
N THR A 135 8.13 -8.64 13.53
CA THR A 135 8.02 -8.48 12.07
C THR A 135 6.58 -8.53 11.59
N ILE A 136 5.80 -9.48 12.13
CA ILE A 136 4.38 -9.61 11.82
C ILE A 136 3.62 -8.34 12.19
N GLY A 137 3.85 -7.85 13.42
CA GLY A 137 3.24 -6.63 13.90
C GLY A 137 3.64 -5.42 13.07
N MET A 138 4.90 -5.33 12.63
CA MET A 138 5.37 -4.29 11.71
C MET A 138 4.57 -4.33 10.39
N ASN A 139 4.52 -5.47 9.71
CA ASN A 139 3.75 -5.58 8.46
C ASN A 139 2.26 -5.22 8.66
N CYS A 140 1.65 -5.70 9.74
CA CYS A 140 0.24 -5.38 10.05
C CYS A 140 0.02 -3.88 10.33
N ARG A 141 0.98 -3.17 10.95
CA ARG A 141 0.90 -1.71 11.13
C ARG A 141 0.97 -0.97 9.80
N ALA A 142 1.78 -1.45 8.86
CA ALA A 142 1.85 -0.89 7.52
C ALA A 142 0.50 -1.03 6.79
N ILE A 143 -0.10 -2.23 6.83
CA ILE A 143 -1.44 -2.48 6.26
C ILE A 143 -2.48 -1.58 6.93
N ARG A 144 -2.48 -1.49 8.27
CA ARG A 144 -3.38 -0.59 9.01
C ARG A 144 -3.24 0.86 8.57
N CYS A 145 -2.03 1.33 8.26
CA CYS A 145 -1.83 2.68 7.73
C CYS A 145 -2.54 2.86 6.39
N MET A 146 -2.40 1.90 5.47
CA MET A 146 -3.04 1.96 4.15
C MET A 146 -4.57 1.93 4.27
N ILE A 147 -5.11 1.06 5.14
CA ILE A 147 -6.55 1.02 5.44
C ILE A 147 -7.02 2.35 6.03
N ASN A 148 -6.24 2.97 6.92
CA ASN A 148 -6.58 4.28 7.47
C ASN A 148 -6.60 5.38 6.40
N GLU A 149 -5.67 5.36 5.45
CA GLU A 149 -5.65 6.28 4.32
C GLU A 149 -6.88 6.05 3.42
N ALA A 150 -7.19 4.80 3.08
CA ALA A 150 -8.39 4.44 2.34
C ALA A 150 -9.68 4.85 3.06
N ARG A 151 -9.73 4.73 4.39
CA ARG A 151 -10.84 5.22 5.23
C ARG A 151 -10.98 6.74 5.16
N LYS A 152 -9.87 7.48 5.26
CA LYS A 152 -9.89 8.95 5.11
C LYS A 152 -10.34 9.38 3.72
N ALA A 153 -10.00 8.60 2.70
CA ALA A 153 -10.44 8.82 1.32
C ALA A 153 -11.90 8.40 1.06
N GLY A 154 -12.59 7.78 2.03
CA GLY A 154 -13.97 7.32 1.90
C GLY A 154 -14.15 5.97 1.19
N ILE A 155 -13.06 5.26 0.88
CA ILE A 155 -13.08 3.95 0.21
C ILE A 155 -13.55 2.84 1.17
N ILE A 156 -13.16 2.94 2.44
CA ILE A 156 -13.55 2.00 3.50
C ILE A 156 -14.51 2.70 4.47
N LYS A 157 -15.67 2.08 4.71
CA LYS A 157 -16.63 2.52 5.72
C LYS A 157 -16.21 2.07 7.13
N GLU A 158 -16.67 2.76 8.16
CA GLU A 158 -16.29 2.45 9.56
C GLU A 158 -16.67 1.01 9.98
N ASN A 159 -17.79 0.49 9.47
CA ASN A 159 -18.21 -0.89 9.71
C ASN A 159 -17.31 -1.94 9.04
N GLN A 160 -16.60 -1.58 7.96
CA GLN A 160 -15.68 -2.45 7.24
C GLN A 160 -14.25 -2.40 7.80
N TYR A 161 -13.95 -1.44 8.68
CA TYR A 161 -12.63 -1.28 9.26
C TYR A 161 -12.22 -2.52 10.09
N PRO A 162 -11.11 -3.23 9.81
CA PRO A 162 -10.83 -4.54 10.39
C PRO A 162 -9.93 -4.53 11.65
N PHE A 163 -9.43 -3.37 12.08
CA PHE A 163 -8.51 -3.26 13.22
C PHE A 163 -9.19 -2.70 14.48
N GLY A 164 -8.68 -3.06 15.66
CA GLY A 164 -9.08 -2.47 16.94
C GLY A 164 -9.70 -3.48 17.91
N ASN A 165 -10.22 -2.96 19.03
CA ASN A 165 -10.82 -3.78 20.09
C ASN A 165 -12.03 -4.56 19.55
N GLY A 166 -12.07 -5.86 19.82
CA GLY A 166 -13.08 -6.78 19.28
C GLY A 166 -12.93 -7.11 17.80
N LYS A 167 -11.87 -6.63 17.14
CA LYS A 167 -11.51 -6.94 15.75
C LYS A 167 -10.11 -7.56 15.69
N TYR A 168 -9.35 -7.35 14.61
CA TYR A 168 -7.97 -7.81 14.57
C TYR A 168 -7.08 -6.89 15.41
N GLU A 169 -6.39 -7.48 16.39
CA GLU A 169 -5.39 -6.80 17.21
C GLU A 169 -3.99 -7.13 16.70
N ILE A 170 -3.17 -6.09 16.54
CA ILE A 170 -1.83 -6.27 15.99
C ILE A 170 -0.94 -6.90 17.05
N PRO A 171 -0.28 -8.05 16.76
CA PRO A 171 0.57 -8.69 17.73
C PRO A 171 1.76 -7.81 18.11
N THR A 172 2.18 -7.94 19.36
CA THR A 172 3.34 -7.24 19.91
C THR A 172 4.39 -8.27 20.28
N GLY A 173 5.61 -8.12 19.77
CA GLY A 173 6.72 -8.98 20.16
C GLY A 173 7.07 -8.78 21.63
N GLN A 174 7.36 -9.87 22.34
CA GLN A 174 7.94 -9.77 23.67
C GLN A 174 9.40 -9.34 23.52
N GLY A 175 9.74 -8.17 24.07
CA GLY A 175 11.11 -7.69 24.09
C GLY A 175 11.99 -8.63 24.92
N ARG A 176 13.13 -9.04 24.37
CA ARG A 176 14.15 -9.76 25.15
C ARG A 176 15.07 -8.72 25.80
N ASN A 177 15.20 -8.75 27.12
CA ASN A 177 16.17 -7.90 27.82
C ASN A 177 17.59 -8.36 27.44
N MET A 178 18.33 -7.49 26.75
CA MET A 178 19.72 -7.72 26.34
C MET A 178 20.70 -6.81 27.11
N ALA A 179 20.27 -6.23 28.23
CA ALA A 179 21.17 -5.46 29.09
C ALA A 179 22.34 -6.35 29.53
N LEU A 180 23.56 -5.90 29.24
CA LEU A 180 24.76 -6.58 29.73
C LEU A 180 24.84 -6.42 31.25
N THR A 181 25.18 -7.50 31.93
CA THR A 181 25.55 -7.43 33.35
C THR A 181 26.89 -6.72 33.54
N LEU A 182 27.14 -6.16 34.72
CA LEU A 182 28.44 -5.56 35.05
C LEU A 182 29.62 -6.51 34.82
N GLN A 183 29.42 -7.82 35.04
CA GLN A 183 30.44 -8.84 34.77
C GLN A 183 30.72 -8.98 33.27
N GLN A 184 29.69 -9.02 32.43
CA GLN A 184 29.85 -9.08 30.96
C GLN A 184 30.52 -7.81 30.42
N ILE A 185 30.16 -6.63 30.96
CA ILE A 185 30.83 -5.37 30.64
C ILE A 185 32.31 -5.45 31.02
N LYS A 186 32.62 -5.90 32.25
CA LYS A 186 34.00 -6.08 32.72
C LYS A 186 34.80 -7.02 31.81
N SER A 187 34.21 -8.14 31.38
CA SER A 187 34.84 -9.08 30.45
C SER A 187 35.18 -8.42 29.10
N ILE A 188 34.30 -7.59 28.56
CA ILE A 188 34.56 -6.82 27.32
C ILE A 188 35.68 -5.79 27.53
N VAL A 189 35.70 -5.12 28.67
CA VAL A 189 36.69 -4.08 29.00
C VAL A 189 38.09 -4.65 29.20
N ILE A 190 38.23 -5.88 29.71
CA ILE A 190 39.55 -6.48 29.97
C ILE A 190 40.08 -7.40 28.85
N TYR A 191 39.22 -7.87 27.93
CA TYR A 191 39.57 -8.72 26.79
C TYR A 191 40.79 -8.25 25.94
N SER A 192 41.97 -8.86 26.03
CA SER A 192 43.07 -8.60 25.07
C SER A 192 43.21 -9.78 24.11
N ASP A 193 43.33 -9.50 22.81
CA ASP A 193 43.64 -10.50 21.77
C ASP A 193 45.15 -10.57 21.46
N GLY A 194 45.98 -9.89 22.26
CA GLY A 194 47.44 -9.84 22.12
C GLY A 194 47.95 -9.03 20.93
N ARG A 195 47.07 -8.29 20.21
CA ARG A 195 47.45 -7.43 19.10
C ARG A 195 47.59 -5.98 19.58
N GLN A 196 48.76 -5.37 19.34
CA GLN A 196 49.00 -3.95 19.66
C GLN A 196 47.95 -2.99 19.08
N ALA A 197 47.35 -3.35 17.93
CA ALA A 197 46.27 -2.56 17.34
C ALA A 197 45.05 -2.47 18.28
N THR A 198 44.59 -3.61 18.80
CA THR A 198 43.41 -3.70 19.67
C THR A 198 43.63 -3.00 21.01
N GLU A 199 44.86 -3.02 21.53
CA GLU A 199 45.25 -2.29 22.75
C GLU A 199 45.25 -0.77 22.51
N LYS A 200 45.76 -0.30 21.37
CA LYS A 200 45.78 1.14 21.02
C LYS A 200 44.38 1.76 20.87
N TYR A 201 43.38 1.00 20.45
CA TYR A 201 41.99 1.47 20.33
C TYR A 201 41.20 1.44 21.65
N ARG A 202 41.74 0.86 22.73
CA ARG A 202 41.12 0.90 24.06
C ARG A 202 41.41 2.18 24.82
N ASP A 203 42.56 2.77 24.57
CA ASP A 203 43.07 3.93 25.31
C ASP A 203 42.67 5.28 24.67
N MET A 204 41.92 5.26 23.56
CA MET A 204 41.33 6.43 22.89
C MET A 204 39.84 6.55 23.19
#